data_AF-A0A2W6BMV8-F1
#
_entry.id   AF-A0A2W6BMV8-F1
#
_cell.length_a   1.000
_cell.length_b   1.000
_cell.length_c   1.000
_cell.angle_alpha   90.00
_cell.angle_beta   90.00
_cell.angle_gamma   90.00
#
_symmetry.space_group_name_H-M   'P 1'
#
loop_
_entity.id
_entity.type
_entity.pdbx_description
1 polymer ?
#
loop_
_entity_poly.entity_id
_entity_poly.type
_entity_poly.pdbx_seq_one_letter_code
_entity_poly.pdbx_strand_id
1 'polypeptide(L)'
;MILEDPDGAARELQCLALVWTWDVVGPQRCDAFVADSITGLAEEVHKLVTSLNDGDRWVAAVQRSVIALHLAHSLAVHFRLLYDSENHLWQLVARRMGEPWRRLQGAALGDGNQSFEETCKAALELYRLAADTVKDLLSEEQSRVVTYACELARP
;
A
#
# COMPACT_ATOMS: atom_id res chain seq x y z
N MET A 1 -21.86 -21.61 -14.11
CA MET A 1 -21.85 -21.02 -15.46
C MET A 1 -20.62 -21.56 -16.16
N ILE A 2 -20.81 -22.30 -17.26
CA ILE A 2 -19.72 -22.74 -18.13
C ILE A 2 -19.77 -21.81 -19.33
N LEU A 3 -18.69 -21.06 -19.58
CA LEU A 3 -18.56 -20.24 -20.78
C LEU A 3 -18.04 -21.13 -21.91
N GLU A 4 -18.68 -21.07 -23.06
CA GLU A 4 -18.24 -21.77 -24.27
C GLU A 4 -17.01 -21.04 -24.86
N ASP A 5 -15.94 -21.78 -25.18
CA ASP A 5 -14.67 -21.25 -25.71
C ASP A 5 -14.37 -21.86 -27.10
N PRO A 6 -15.20 -21.57 -28.13
CA PRO A 6 -15.12 -22.24 -29.43
C PRO A 6 -13.80 -21.94 -30.16
N ASP A 7 -13.22 -20.76 -29.92
CA ASP A 7 -11.97 -20.32 -30.55
C ASP A 7 -10.74 -20.63 -29.69
N GLY A 8 -10.91 -21.17 -28.48
CA GLY A 8 -9.83 -21.55 -27.58
C GLY A 8 -9.09 -20.37 -26.93
N ALA A 9 -9.62 -19.14 -27.06
CA ALA A 9 -9.00 -17.92 -26.55
C ALA A 9 -8.95 -17.89 -25.02
N ALA A 10 -9.99 -18.39 -24.34
CA ALA A 10 -9.98 -18.46 -22.88
C ALA A 10 -8.93 -19.45 -22.38
N ARG A 11 -8.79 -20.60 -23.07
CA ARG A 11 -7.72 -21.57 -22.78
C ARG A 11 -6.33 -20.96 -22.99
N GLU A 12 -6.12 -20.21 -24.08
CA GLU A 12 -4.83 -19.54 -24.34
C GLU A 12 -4.50 -18.53 -23.24
N LEU A 13 -5.46 -17.69 -22.84
CA LEU A 13 -5.27 -16.74 -21.74
C LEU A 13 -4.96 -17.44 -20.42
N GLN A 14 -5.61 -18.57 -20.12
CA GLN A 14 -5.27 -19.37 -18.93
C GLN A 14 -3.84 -19.91 -18.99
N CYS A 15 -3.42 -20.45 -20.13
CA CYS A 15 -2.04 -20.91 -20.31
C CYS A 15 -1.04 -19.76 -20.10
N LEU A 16 -1.31 -18.58 -20.68
CA LEU A 16 -0.47 -17.40 -20.49
C LEU A 16 -0.43 -16.93 -19.03
N ALA A 17 -1.58 -16.94 -18.34
CA ALA A 17 -1.65 -16.58 -16.92
C ALA A 17 -0.87 -17.55 -16.02
N LEU A 18 -0.88 -18.86 -16.33
CA LEU A 18 -0.17 -19.88 -15.57
C LEU A 18 1.36 -19.78 -15.67
N VAL A 19 1.88 -19.23 -16.78
CA VAL A 19 3.32 -19.02 -16.98
C VAL A 19 3.75 -17.58 -16.75
N TRP A 20 2.83 -16.71 -16.32
CA TRP A 20 3.12 -15.30 -16.11
C TRP A 20 4.13 -15.12 -14.97
N THR A 21 5.13 -14.28 -15.20
CA THR A 21 6.08 -13.81 -14.18
C THR A 21 6.20 -12.30 -14.27
N TRP A 22 6.72 -11.68 -13.21
CA TRP A 22 6.97 -10.23 -13.20
C TRP A 22 7.98 -9.76 -14.26
N ASP A 23 8.72 -10.69 -14.88
CA ASP A 23 9.71 -10.37 -15.92
C ASP A 23 9.06 -9.72 -17.15
N VAL A 24 7.79 -10.04 -17.46
CA VAL A 24 7.09 -9.41 -18.60
C VAL A 24 6.80 -7.93 -18.37
N VAL A 25 6.73 -7.49 -17.11
CA VAL A 25 6.61 -6.07 -16.75
C VAL A 25 7.99 -5.43 -16.67
N GLY A 26 8.96 -6.16 -16.12
CA GLY A 26 10.34 -5.71 -15.92
C GLY A 26 10.52 -4.95 -14.60
N PRO A 27 11.70 -5.10 -13.95
CA PRO A 27 11.93 -4.55 -12.62
C PRO A 27 11.84 -3.02 -12.57
N GLN A 28 12.35 -2.32 -13.59
CA GLN A 28 12.38 -0.86 -13.62
C GLN A 28 10.97 -0.24 -13.60
N ARG A 29 10.03 -0.84 -14.33
CA ARG A 29 8.64 -0.35 -14.38
C ARG A 29 7.92 -0.56 -13.05
N CYS A 30 8.17 -1.69 -12.41
CA CYS A 30 7.62 -1.97 -11.09
C CYS A 30 8.19 -1.02 -10.04
N ASP A 31 9.51 -0.78 -10.08
CA ASP A 31 10.18 0.09 -9.11
C ASP A 31 9.74 1.54 -9.26
N ALA A 32 9.61 2.02 -10.51
CA ALA A 32 9.05 3.34 -10.80
C ALA A 32 7.60 3.47 -10.29
N PHE A 33 6.74 2.47 -10.54
CA PHE A 33 5.38 2.45 -10.03
C PHE A 33 5.33 2.53 -8.49
N VAL A 34 6.19 1.78 -7.81
CA VAL A 34 6.26 1.79 -6.34
C VAL A 34 6.71 3.16 -5.83
N ALA A 35 7.75 3.74 -6.42
CA ALA A 35 8.26 5.06 -6.06
C ALA A 35 7.19 6.14 -6.25
N ASP A 36 6.49 6.14 -7.40
CA ASP A 36 5.42 7.08 -7.70
C ASP A 36 4.24 6.92 -6.74
N SER A 37 3.84 5.67 -6.45
CA SER A 37 2.70 5.39 -5.56
C SER A 37 2.97 5.82 -4.12
N ILE A 38 4.18 5.54 -3.59
CA ILE A 38 4.58 5.95 -2.23
C ILE A 38 4.73 7.47 -2.14
N THR A 39 5.25 8.10 -3.20
CA THR A 39 5.34 9.57 -3.27
C THR A 39 3.95 10.21 -3.32
N GLY A 40 3.02 9.67 -4.12
CA GLY A 40 1.64 10.17 -4.21
C GLY A 40 0.90 10.10 -2.89
N LEU A 41 1.09 9.01 -2.11
CA LEU A 41 0.49 8.85 -0.79
C LEU A 41 1.02 9.84 0.27
N ALA A 42 2.10 10.58 -0.01
CA ALA A 42 2.56 11.68 0.85
C ALA A 42 1.48 12.78 1.00
N GLU A 43 0.67 13.00 -0.03
CA GLU A 43 -0.43 13.97 0.02
C GLU A 43 -1.48 13.55 1.07
N GLU A 44 -1.80 12.27 1.14
CA GLU A 44 -2.80 11.76 2.09
C GLU A 44 -2.30 11.79 3.54
N VAL A 45 -0.99 11.61 3.74
CA VAL A 45 -0.33 11.87 5.03
C VAL A 45 -0.54 13.30 5.47
N HIS A 46 -0.29 14.28 4.58
CA HIS A 46 -0.48 15.69 4.89
C HIS A 46 -1.95 15.99 5.24
N LYS A 47 -2.91 15.49 4.46
CA LYS A 47 -4.35 15.69 4.74
C LYS A 47 -4.75 15.06 6.06
N LEU A 48 -4.26 13.87 6.38
CA LEU A 48 -4.53 13.21 7.66
C LEU A 48 -4.03 14.05 8.83
N VAL A 49 -2.78 14.51 8.78
CA VAL A 49 -2.20 15.36 9.84
C VAL A 49 -2.99 16.66 10.02
N THR A 50 -3.30 17.36 8.92
CA THR A 50 -4.10 18.59 8.99
C THR A 50 -5.49 18.35 9.57
N SER A 51 -6.20 17.32 9.10
CA SER A 51 -7.56 17.01 9.59
C SER A 51 -7.58 16.61 11.07
N LEU A 52 -6.54 15.96 11.58
CA LEU A 52 -6.40 15.69 13.01
C LEU A 52 -6.22 16.98 13.82
N ASN A 53 -5.39 17.90 13.34
CA ASN A 53 -5.15 19.19 14.00
C ASN A 53 -6.40 20.07 14.02
N ASP A 54 -7.19 20.02 12.94
CA ASP A 54 -8.42 20.80 12.79
C ASP A 54 -9.63 20.14 13.47
N GLY A 55 -9.48 18.91 13.96
CA GLY A 55 -10.57 18.13 14.55
C GLY A 55 -11.61 17.63 13.53
N ASP A 56 -11.29 17.64 12.22
CA ASP A 56 -12.15 17.10 11.17
C ASP A 56 -12.05 15.57 11.16
N ARG A 57 -12.88 14.97 12.01
CA ARG A 57 -12.91 13.52 12.21
C ARG A 57 -13.28 12.74 10.95
N TRP A 58 -14.11 13.30 10.06
CA TRP A 58 -14.55 12.58 8.87
C TRP A 58 -13.45 12.52 7.83
N VAL A 59 -12.79 13.64 7.58
CA VAL A 59 -11.63 13.69 6.69
C VAL A 59 -10.51 12.80 7.24
N ALA A 60 -10.21 12.88 8.54
CA ALA A 60 -9.20 12.02 9.17
C ALA A 60 -9.53 10.52 9.00
N ALA A 61 -10.80 10.13 9.16
CA ALA A 61 -11.22 8.74 9.00
C ALA A 61 -11.03 8.23 7.56
N VAL A 62 -11.39 9.06 6.58
CA VAL A 62 -11.19 8.77 5.16
C VAL A 62 -9.70 8.61 4.85
N GLN A 63 -8.87 9.57 5.26
CA GLN A 63 -7.44 9.55 4.92
C GLN A 63 -6.69 8.39 5.58
N ARG A 64 -7.00 8.08 6.84
CA ARG A 64 -6.51 6.88 7.51
C ARG A 64 -6.82 5.61 6.69
N SER A 65 -8.05 5.48 6.19
CA SER A 65 -8.45 4.33 5.38
C SER A 65 -7.76 4.30 4.02
N VAL A 66 -7.62 5.42 3.32
CA VAL A 66 -6.90 5.50 2.04
C VAL A 66 -5.46 5.01 2.21
N ILE A 67 -4.74 5.53 3.21
CA ILE A 67 -3.35 5.12 3.49
C ILE A 67 -3.28 3.62 3.80
N ALA A 68 -4.11 3.13 4.72
CA ALA A 68 -4.07 1.72 5.14
C ALA A 68 -4.40 0.74 3.99
N LEU A 69 -5.29 1.11 3.06
CA LEU A 69 -5.70 0.26 1.95
C LEU A 69 -4.71 0.29 0.77
N HIS A 70 -4.20 1.48 0.42
CA HIS A 70 -3.40 1.65 -0.80
C HIS A 70 -1.92 1.26 -0.63
N LEU A 71 -1.36 1.34 0.57
CA LEU A 71 0.03 0.94 0.79
C LEU A 71 0.27 -0.55 0.49
N ALA A 72 -0.70 -1.42 0.77
CA ALA A 72 -0.59 -2.84 0.51
C ALA A 72 -0.42 -3.15 -1.00
N HIS A 73 -1.11 -2.40 -1.86
CA HIS A 73 -0.97 -2.53 -3.32
C HIS A 73 0.45 -2.20 -3.79
N SER A 74 1.00 -1.07 -3.31
CA SER A 74 2.37 -0.65 -3.64
C SER A 74 3.39 -1.69 -3.17
N LEU A 75 3.24 -2.20 -1.95
CA LEU A 75 4.15 -3.19 -1.40
C LEU A 75 4.02 -4.57 -2.06
N ALA A 76 2.83 -4.95 -2.52
CA ALA A 76 2.68 -6.19 -3.29
C ALA A 76 3.45 -6.13 -4.61
N VAL A 77 3.43 -4.98 -5.31
CA VAL A 77 4.28 -4.77 -6.48
C VAL A 77 5.75 -4.79 -6.09
N HIS A 78 6.16 -4.07 -5.04
CA HIS A 78 7.54 -4.06 -4.55
C HIS A 78 8.08 -5.47 -4.29
N PHE A 79 7.30 -6.31 -3.61
CA PHE A 79 7.66 -7.69 -3.28
C PHE A 79 7.36 -8.70 -4.38
N ARG A 80 6.86 -8.25 -5.54
CA ARG A 80 6.51 -9.11 -6.68
C ARG A 80 5.55 -10.23 -6.28
N LEU A 81 4.57 -9.90 -5.44
CA LEU A 81 3.57 -10.85 -4.96
C LEU A 81 2.53 -11.11 -6.03
N LEU A 82 2.27 -12.39 -6.29
CA LEU A 82 1.11 -12.85 -7.04
C LEU A 82 0.09 -13.40 -6.06
N TYR A 83 -1.18 -13.04 -6.27
CA TYR A 83 -2.28 -13.49 -5.43
C TYR A 83 -3.53 -13.71 -6.26
N ASP A 84 -4.32 -14.70 -5.82
CA ASP A 84 -5.56 -15.15 -6.47
C ASP A 84 -6.75 -14.22 -6.18
N SER A 85 -6.72 -13.52 -5.05
CA SER A 85 -7.77 -12.61 -4.62
C SER A 85 -7.22 -11.44 -3.82
N GLU A 86 -7.75 -10.24 -4.07
CA GLU A 86 -7.46 -9.05 -3.28
C GLU A 86 -7.77 -9.24 -1.79
N ASN A 87 -8.71 -10.12 -1.44
CA ASN A 87 -9.03 -10.45 -0.05
C ASN A 87 -7.81 -10.98 0.75
N HIS A 88 -6.79 -11.51 0.07
CA HIS A 88 -5.57 -12.01 0.69
C HIS A 88 -4.43 -10.98 0.71
N LEU A 89 -4.54 -9.87 -0.03
CA LEU A 89 -3.49 -8.89 -0.25
C LEU A 89 -2.87 -8.40 1.07
N TRP A 90 -3.70 -7.87 1.97
CA TRP A 90 -3.24 -7.31 3.25
C TRP A 90 -2.57 -8.35 4.16
N GLN A 91 -3.01 -9.62 4.08
CA GLN A 91 -2.38 -10.70 4.84
C GLN A 91 -1.03 -11.08 4.26
N LEU A 92 -0.92 -11.14 2.92
CA LEU A 92 0.33 -11.48 2.24
C LEU A 92 1.40 -10.41 2.47
N VAL A 93 1.04 -9.13 2.33
CA VAL A 93 1.94 -8.01 2.64
C VAL A 93 2.33 -8.03 4.12
N ALA A 94 1.39 -8.23 5.04
CA ALA A 94 1.70 -8.32 6.46
C ALA A 94 2.65 -9.48 6.81
N ARG A 95 2.52 -10.64 6.15
CA ARG A 95 3.48 -11.75 6.32
C ARG A 95 4.88 -11.37 5.81
N ARG A 96 4.95 -10.63 4.69
CA ARG A 96 6.21 -10.23 4.07
C ARG A 96 6.93 -9.11 4.83
N MET A 97 6.18 -8.19 5.40
CA MET A 97 6.66 -7.06 6.21
C MET A 97 6.91 -7.42 7.67
N GLY A 98 6.21 -8.43 8.19
CA GLY A 98 6.37 -8.94 9.54
C GLY A 98 5.48 -8.25 10.59
N GLU A 99 5.80 -8.54 11.85
CA GLU A 99 4.97 -8.19 13.01
C GLU A 99 4.75 -6.67 13.20
N PRO A 100 5.74 -5.77 13.05
CA PRO A 100 5.50 -4.34 13.19
C PRO A 100 4.41 -3.83 12.24
N TRP A 101 4.46 -4.24 10.96
CA TRP A 101 3.43 -3.92 9.98
C TRP A 101 2.08 -4.49 10.36
N ARG A 102 2.02 -5.77 10.73
CA ARG A 102 0.77 -6.44 11.09
C ARG A 102 0.02 -5.70 12.20
N ARG A 103 0.72 -5.30 13.27
CA ARG A 103 0.11 -4.55 14.37
C ARG A 103 -0.42 -3.19 13.94
N LEU A 104 0.39 -2.43 13.20
CA LEU A 104 -0.01 -1.11 12.72
C LEU A 104 -1.19 -1.19 11.74
N GLN A 105 -1.19 -2.19 10.85
CA GLN A 105 -2.29 -2.47 9.94
C GLN A 105 -3.58 -2.79 10.70
N GLY A 106 -3.51 -3.67 11.70
CA GLY A 106 -4.66 -3.98 12.55
C GLY A 106 -5.21 -2.72 13.25
N ALA A 107 -4.33 -1.95 13.91
CA ALA A 107 -4.72 -0.72 14.58
C ALA A 107 -5.32 0.33 13.62
N ALA A 108 -4.73 0.53 12.44
CA ALA A 108 -5.24 1.48 11.44
C ALA A 108 -6.61 1.08 10.87
N LEU A 109 -6.85 -0.23 10.73
CA LEU A 109 -8.13 -0.78 10.26
C LEU A 109 -9.17 -0.96 11.38
N GLY A 110 -8.82 -0.65 12.64
CA GLY A 110 -9.72 -0.75 13.79
C GLY A 110 -9.89 -2.16 14.35
N ASP A 111 -8.95 -3.07 14.07
CA ASP A 111 -8.87 -4.39 14.69
C ASP A 111 -8.23 -4.26 16.10
N GLY A 112 -9.04 -3.80 17.07
CA GLY A 112 -8.62 -3.61 18.46
C GLY A 112 -9.45 -2.57 19.23
N ASN A 113 -8.92 -2.14 20.38
CA ASN A 113 -9.56 -1.19 21.29
C ASN A 113 -8.92 0.21 21.25
N GLN A 114 -8.20 0.53 20.17
CA GLN A 114 -7.52 1.81 20.02
C GLN A 114 -8.52 2.97 19.89
N SER A 115 -8.14 4.15 20.38
CA SER A 115 -8.85 5.39 20.12
C SER A 115 -8.81 5.75 18.63
N PHE A 116 -9.71 6.63 18.20
CA PHE A 116 -9.71 7.09 16.81
C PHE A 116 -8.37 7.72 16.41
N GLU A 117 -7.81 8.56 17.27
CA GLU A 117 -6.52 9.22 17.10
C GLU A 117 -5.37 8.19 17.02
N GLU A 118 -5.41 7.15 17.85
CA GLU A 118 -4.45 6.05 17.80
C GLU A 118 -4.53 5.28 16.48
N THR A 119 -5.73 5.04 15.93
CA THR A 119 -5.87 4.42 14.60
C THR A 119 -5.29 5.30 13.49
N CYS A 120 -5.42 6.62 13.60
CA CYS A 120 -4.84 7.56 12.62
C CYS A 120 -3.31 7.59 12.72
N LYS A 121 -2.77 7.62 13.95
CA LYS A 121 -1.31 7.50 14.18
C LYS A 121 -0.75 6.19 13.64
N ALA A 122 -1.49 5.08 13.77
CA ALA A 122 -1.08 3.81 13.20
C ALA A 122 -0.98 3.87 11.67
N ALA A 123 -1.89 4.55 10.98
CA ALA A 123 -1.80 4.74 9.52
C ALA A 123 -0.60 5.60 9.11
N LEU A 124 -0.30 6.66 9.87
CA LEU A 124 0.90 7.49 9.65
C LEU A 124 2.19 6.68 9.82
N GLU A 125 2.26 5.82 10.84
CA GLU A 125 3.41 4.94 11.06
C GLU A 125 3.51 3.81 10.00
N LEU A 126 2.38 3.31 9.45
CA LEU A 126 2.40 2.41 8.29
C LEU A 126 3.06 3.06 7.09
N TYR A 127 2.71 4.32 6.79
CA TYR A 127 3.32 5.05 5.69
C TYR A 127 4.84 5.15 5.87
N ARG A 128 5.31 5.48 7.07
CA ARG A 128 6.73 5.57 7.38
C ARG A 128 7.45 4.23 7.20
N LEU A 129 6.83 3.13 7.63
CA LEU A 129 7.41 1.79 7.47
C LEU A 129 7.51 1.40 5.98
N ALA A 130 6.48 1.71 5.20
CA ALA A 130 6.50 1.49 3.75
C ALA A 130 7.56 2.36 3.06
N ALA A 131 7.65 3.64 3.41
CA ALA A 131 8.62 4.59 2.87
C ALA A 131 10.06 4.13 3.12
N ASP A 132 10.40 3.70 4.34
CA ASP A 132 11.74 3.17 4.63
C ASP A 132 12.04 1.88 3.85
N THR A 133 11.03 1.02 3.65
CA THR A 133 11.16 -0.23 2.89
C THR A 133 11.53 0.02 1.43
N VAL A 134 11.02 1.09 0.83
CA VAL A 134 11.21 1.39 -0.61
C VAL A 134 12.20 2.51 -0.88
N LYS A 135 12.89 3.04 0.14
CA LYS A 135 13.69 4.27 0.04
C LYS A 135 14.73 4.26 -1.08
N ASP A 136 15.31 3.09 -1.36
CA ASP A 136 16.34 2.92 -2.38
C ASP A 136 15.78 2.97 -3.81
N LEU A 137 14.45 2.99 -3.97
CA LEU A 137 13.76 3.15 -5.26
C LEU A 137 13.44 4.61 -5.59
N LEU A 138 13.50 5.50 -4.59
CA LEU A 138 13.08 6.88 -4.75
C LEU A 138 14.17 7.69 -5.46
N SER A 139 13.78 8.52 -6.42
CA SER A 139 14.62 9.61 -6.91
C SER A 139 14.89 10.64 -5.80
N GLU A 140 15.86 11.53 -6.00
CA GLU A 140 16.18 12.58 -5.03
C GLU A 140 14.97 13.49 -4.75
N GLU A 141 14.19 13.82 -5.78
CA GLU A 141 12.99 14.65 -5.64
C GLU A 141 11.89 13.94 -4.85
N GLN A 142 11.58 12.69 -5.21
CA GLN A 142 10.60 11.86 -4.49
C GLN A 142 11.04 11.65 -3.03
N SER A 143 12.33 11.40 -2.80
CA SER A 143 12.89 11.24 -1.46
C SER A 143 12.63 12.46 -0.59
N ARG A 144 12.83 13.69 -1.11
CA ARG A 144 12.50 14.93 -0.36
C ARG A 144 11.03 14.99 0.06
N VAL A 145 10.11 14.67 -0.86
CA VAL A 145 8.65 14.68 -0.58
C VAL A 145 8.30 13.64 0.47
N VAL A 146 8.78 12.41 0.31
CA VAL A 146 8.51 11.29 1.23
C VAL A 146 9.13 11.55 2.60
N THR A 147 10.35 12.08 2.67
CA THR A 147 11.00 12.45 3.93
C THR A 147 10.20 13.52 4.66
N TYR A 148 9.75 14.58 3.97
CA TYR A 148 8.92 15.60 4.57
C TYR A 148 7.59 15.04 5.11
N ALA A 149 6.91 14.17 4.36
CA ALA A 149 5.71 13.49 4.85
C ALA A 149 6.00 12.59 6.06
N CYS A 150 7.14 11.88 6.08
CA CYS A 150 7.57 11.09 7.23
C CYS A 150 7.87 11.95 8.48
N GLU A 151 8.35 13.18 8.29
CA GLU A 151 8.57 14.15 9.37
C GLU A 151 7.24 14.68 9.93
N LEU A 152 6.29 15.04 9.05
CA LEU A 152 4.94 15.43 9.45
C LEU A 152 4.18 14.32 10.19
N ALA A 153 4.42 13.07 9.79
CA ALA A 153 3.82 11.88 10.39
C ALA A 153 4.38 11.52 11.79
N ARG A 154 5.37 12.26 12.30
CA ARG A 154 5.90 12.04 13.66
C ARG A 154 4.88 12.54 14.71
N PRO A 155 4.65 11.76 15.78
CA PRO A 155 3.73 12.12 16.85
C PRO A 155 4.21 13.31 17.69
#